data_AF-A0A6P0Z653-F1
#
_entry.id   AF-A0A6P0Z653-F1
#
_cell.length_a   1.000
_cell.length_b   1.000
_cell.length_c   1.000
_cell.angle_alpha   90.00
_cell.angle_beta   90.00
_cell.angle_gamma   90.00
#
_symmetry.space_group_name_H-M   'P 1'
#
loop_
_entity.id
_entity.type
_entity.pdbx_description
1 polymer ?
#
loop_
_entity_poly.entity_id
_entity_poly.type
_entity_poly.pdbx_seq_one_letter_code
_entity_poly.pdbx_strand_id
1 'polypeptide(L)'
;MVGKTFPHCWKQRRWQSVIVAFLITIMLSWGIMPAVAWARTETPTTNRQSIQPYLDQVIKQVSEFRLDNGIKFLVLERHRAPVISFLTYADVGGVDEPDGKTGVAHFLEHLAFKGSKRIGTTDYQAEKQLLFLRVK
;
A
#
# COMPACT_ATOMS: atom_id res chain seq x y z
N MET A 1 -42.84 49.08 -54.64
CA MET A 1 -44.00 48.17 -54.63
C MET A 1 -43.52 46.89 -53.97
N VAL A 2 -43.96 46.37 -52.82
CA VAL A 2 -45.10 46.57 -51.92
C VAL A 2 -44.63 46.10 -50.53
N GLY A 3 -45.00 46.81 -49.47
CA GLY A 3 -44.84 46.36 -48.08
C GLY A 3 -46.06 45.60 -47.54
N LYS A 4 -45.93 45.18 -46.26
CA LYS A 4 -46.88 44.53 -45.31
C LYS A 4 -46.65 43.01 -45.17
N THR A 5 -46.00 42.44 -44.14
CA THR A 5 -46.11 42.42 -42.65
C THR A 5 -47.28 41.64 -42.04
N PHE A 6 -46.94 40.45 -41.48
CA PHE A 6 -47.47 39.74 -40.27
C PHE A 6 -48.96 39.26 -40.26
N PRO A 7 -49.29 38.09 -39.63
CA PRO A 7 -49.02 37.85 -38.21
C PRO A 7 -48.50 36.44 -37.87
N HIS A 8 -47.20 36.38 -37.57
CA HIS A 8 -46.54 35.27 -36.87
C HIS A 8 -46.99 35.11 -35.39
N CYS A 9 -47.82 36.03 -34.88
CA CYS A 9 -48.11 36.20 -33.45
C CYS A 9 -49.04 35.13 -32.83
N TRP A 10 -49.94 34.51 -33.60
CA TRP A 10 -50.91 33.54 -33.05
C TRP A 10 -50.30 32.16 -32.74
N LYS A 11 -49.32 31.72 -33.53
CA LYS A 11 -48.66 30.41 -33.37
C LYS A 11 -47.70 30.40 -32.17
N GLN A 12 -47.07 31.53 -31.90
CA GLN A 12 -46.07 31.69 -30.82
C GLN A 12 -46.75 31.72 -29.43
N ARG A 13 -47.91 32.38 -29.30
CA ARG A 13 -48.69 32.42 -28.06
C ARG A 13 -49.24 31.04 -27.65
N ARG A 14 -49.66 30.21 -28.61
CA ARG A 14 -50.19 28.85 -28.34
C ARG A 14 -49.09 27.88 -27.90
N TRP A 15 -47.88 28.02 -28.44
CA TRP A 15 -46.71 27.24 -28.00
C TRP A 15 -46.17 27.70 -26.65
N GLN A 16 -46.15 29.01 -26.39
CA GLN A 16 -45.78 29.54 -25.08
C GLN A 16 -46.73 29.08 -23.97
N SER A 17 -48.05 29.05 -24.20
CA SER A 17 -49.00 28.51 -23.24
C SER A 17 -48.81 27.02 -22.94
N VAL A 18 -48.47 26.21 -23.95
CA VAL A 18 -48.20 24.77 -23.76
C VAL A 18 -46.92 24.55 -22.96
N ILE A 19 -45.86 25.32 -23.25
CA ILE A 19 -44.59 25.25 -22.51
C ILE A 19 -44.80 25.67 -21.05
N VAL A 20 -45.53 26.76 -20.80
CA VAL A 20 -45.81 27.22 -19.45
C VAL A 20 -46.66 26.21 -18.67
N ALA A 21 -47.69 25.63 -19.31
CA ALA A 21 -48.50 24.58 -18.68
C ALA A 21 -47.66 23.33 -18.34
N PHE A 22 -46.73 22.93 -19.21
CA PHE A 22 -45.82 21.80 -18.99
C PHE A 22 -44.81 22.06 -17.87
N LEU A 23 -44.29 23.30 -17.78
CA LEU A 23 -43.40 23.70 -16.68
C LEU A 23 -44.14 23.75 -15.34
N ILE A 24 -45.40 24.20 -15.32
CA ILE A 24 -46.23 24.23 -14.11
C ILE A 24 -46.56 22.82 -13.64
N THR A 25 -46.88 21.87 -14.52
CA THR A 25 -47.12 20.47 -14.13
C THR A 25 -45.85 19.77 -13.64
N ILE A 26 -44.68 20.06 -14.22
CA ILE A 26 -43.40 19.58 -13.68
C ILE A 26 -43.13 20.16 -12.29
N MET A 27 -43.41 21.45 -12.09
CA MET A 27 -43.16 22.08 -10.80
C MET A 27 -44.14 21.59 -9.71
N LEU A 28 -45.42 21.40 -10.03
CA LEU A 28 -46.39 20.83 -9.08
C LEU A 28 -46.13 19.35 -8.77
N SER A 29 -45.61 18.58 -9.72
CA SER A 29 -45.29 17.15 -9.47
C SER A 29 -44.03 16.94 -8.63
N TRP A 30 -43.14 17.93 -8.52
CA TRP A 30 -41.96 17.87 -7.66
C TRP A 30 -42.30 17.77 -6.16
N GLY A 31 -43.47 18.29 -5.75
CA GLY A 31 -43.91 18.28 -4.35
C GLY A 31 -44.54 16.96 -3.86
N ILE A 32 -44.81 16.01 -4.76
CA ILE A 32 -45.52 14.74 -4.45
C ILE A 32 -44.60 13.52 -4.55
N MET A 33 -43.31 13.71 -4.88
CA MET A 33 -42.35 12.60 -4.89
C MET A 33 -42.01 12.19 -3.45
N PRO A 34 -42.35 10.96 -3.00
CA PRO A 34 -41.84 10.48 -1.73
C PRO A 34 -40.31 10.47 -1.80
N ALA A 35 -39.66 10.88 -0.70
CA ALA A 35 -38.20 10.86 -0.63
C ALA A 35 -37.72 9.42 -0.90
N VAL A 36 -37.16 9.20 -2.09
CA VAL A 36 -36.50 7.94 -2.41
C VAL A 36 -35.32 7.84 -1.45
N ALA A 37 -35.41 6.93 -0.49
CA ALA A 37 -34.30 6.64 0.41
C ALA A 37 -33.20 5.96 -0.41
N TRP A 38 -32.25 6.75 -0.91
CA TRP A 38 -31.00 6.23 -1.45
C TRP A 38 -30.33 5.45 -0.32
N ALA A 39 -30.15 4.15 -0.50
CA ALA A 39 -29.35 3.35 0.42
C ALA A 39 -27.94 3.96 0.45
N ARG A 40 -27.66 4.73 1.50
CA ARG A 40 -26.34 5.26 1.75
C ARG A 40 -25.49 4.05 2.13
N THR A 41 -24.63 3.60 1.22
CA THR A 41 -23.60 2.65 1.60
C THR A 41 -22.62 3.44 2.44
N GLU A 42 -22.88 3.53 3.74
CA GLU A 42 -21.85 3.91 4.68
C GLU A 42 -20.81 2.80 4.61
N THR A 43 -19.68 3.08 3.96
CA THR A 43 -18.50 2.26 4.15
C THR A 43 -18.25 2.22 5.64
N PRO A 44 -18.15 1.03 6.26
CA PRO A 44 -17.90 0.95 7.69
C PRO A 44 -16.59 1.69 7.92
N THR A 45 -16.65 2.84 8.60
CA THR A 45 -15.49 3.53 9.14
C THR A 45 -14.92 2.65 10.22
N THR A 46 -14.19 1.63 9.78
CA THR A 46 -13.31 0.88 10.66
C THR A 46 -12.37 1.92 11.22
N ASN A 47 -12.52 2.26 12.49
CA ASN A 47 -11.54 3.02 13.25
C ASN A 47 -10.26 2.17 13.34
N ARG A 48 -9.56 2.01 12.21
CA ARG A 48 -8.22 1.46 12.16
C ARG A 48 -7.34 2.57 12.68
N GLN A 49 -6.96 2.50 13.95
CA GLN A 49 -5.81 3.24 14.44
C GLN A 49 -4.64 2.94 13.51
N SER A 50 -4.24 3.94 12.73
CA SER A 50 -3.15 3.81 11.77
C SER A 50 -1.84 3.61 12.53
N ILE A 51 -1.01 2.67 12.07
CA ILE A 51 0.35 2.50 12.58
C ILE A 51 1.31 3.60 12.07
N GLN A 52 0.84 4.47 11.18
CA GLN A 52 1.68 5.48 10.53
C GLN A 52 2.46 6.39 11.50
N PRO A 53 1.85 6.93 12.58
CA PRO A 53 2.58 7.78 13.53
C PRO A 53 3.75 7.04 14.19
N TYR A 54 3.60 5.73 14.42
CA TYR A 54 4.66 4.89 14.96
C TYR A 54 5.77 4.67 13.92
N LEU A 55 5.43 4.39 12.67
CA LEU A 55 6.41 4.25 11.59
C LEU A 55 7.23 5.53 11.40
N ASP A 56 6.57 6.70 11.37
CA ASP A 56 7.24 7.99 11.21
C ASP A 56 8.22 8.27 12.35
N GLN A 57 7.87 7.88 13.59
CA GLN A 57 8.77 7.98 14.73
C GLN A 57 9.97 7.06 14.59
N VAL A 58 9.77 5.81 14.18
CA VAL A 58 10.87 4.85 13.99
C VAL A 58 11.80 5.32 12.88
N ILE A 59 11.26 5.77 11.75
CA ILE A 59 12.04 6.27 10.61
C ILE A 59 12.94 7.43 11.02
N LYS A 60 12.43 8.38 11.83
CA LYS A 60 13.24 9.50 12.36
C LYS A 60 14.41 9.07 13.26
N GLN A 61 14.36 7.88 13.84
CA GLN A 61 15.40 7.33 14.71
C GLN A 61 16.39 6.42 13.97
N VAL A 62 16.08 6.04 12.73
CA VAL A 62 16.98 5.20 11.91
C VAL A 62 18.08 6.07 11.31
N SER A 63 19.33 5.66 11.53
CA SER A 63 20.49 6.22 10.83
C SER A 63 20.81 5.39 9.60
N GLU A 64 20.94 6.04 8.44
CA GLU A 64 21.31 5.41 7.17
C GLU A 64 22.68 5.89 6.72
N PHE A 65 23.56 4.97 6.33
CA PHE A 65 24.82 5.28 5.66
C PHE A 65 25.23 4.17 4.71
N ARG A 66 26.14 4.49 3.79
CA ARG A 66 26.76 3.54 2.87
C ARG A 66 28.27 3.51 3.07
N LEU A 67 28.85 2.32 2.98
CA LEU A 67 30.30 2.12 2.95
C LEU A 67 30.83 2.33 1.52
N ASP A 68 32.14 2.52 1.40
CA ASP A 68 32.83 2.69 0.10
C ASP A 68 32.66 1.49 -0.84
N ASN A 69 32.42 0.29 -0.28
CA ASN A 69 32.14 -0.93 -1.04
C ASN A 69 30.66 -1.07 -1.46
N GLY A 70 29.82 -0.07 -1.19
CA GLY A 70 28.42 -0.02 -1.59
C GLY A 70 27.41 -0.62 -0.60
N ILE A 71 27.84 -1.27 0.48
CA ILE A 71 26.93 -1.84 1.48
C ILE A 71 26.17 -0.71 2.19
N LYS A 72 24.84 -0.82 2.22
CA LYS A 72 23.95 0.09 2.94
C LYS A 72 23.65 -0.45 4.34
N PHE A 73 23.84 0.40 5.35
CA PHE A 73 23.48 0.13 6.73
C PHE A 73 22.25 0.94 7.14
N LEU A 74 21.34 0.27 7.85
CA LEU A 74 20.21 0.89 8.54
C LEU A 74 20.36 0.54 10.03
N VAL A 75 20.60 1.55 10.85
CA VAL A 75 20.89 1.38 12.28
C VAL A 75 19.81 2.05 13.11
N LEU A 76 19.17 1.27 13.98
CA LEU A 76 18.22 1.75 14.99
C LEU A 76 18.80 1.50 16.38
N GLU A 77 19.30 2.55 17.03
CA GLU A 77 19.91 2.46 18.35
C GLU A 77 18.85 2.53 19.47
N ARG A 78 18.91 1.60 20.43
CA ARG A 78 17.96 1.51 21.56
C ARG A 78 18.67 1.09 22.85
N HIS A 79 18.82 2.02 23.79
CA HIS A 79 19.55 1.81 25.05
C HIS A 79 18.75 1.17 26.21
N ARG A 80 17.62 0.51 25.92
CA ARG A 80 16.78 -0.08 26.98
C ARG A 80 17.32 -1.40 27.52
N ALA A 81 18.05 -2.15 26.70
CA ALA A 81 18.65 -3.42 27.07
C ALA A 81 19.97 -3.60 26.33
N PRO A 82 20.98 -4.24 26.95
CA PRO A 82 22.29 -4.46 26.34
C PRO A 82 22.27 -5.66 25.38
N VAL A 83 21.40 -5.61 24.38
CA VAL A 83 21.24 -6.64 23.35
C VAL A 83 21.28 -6.03 21.96
N ILE A 84 21.79 -6.79 21.00
CA ILE A 84 21.85 -6.39 19.60
C ILE A 84 21.13 -7.42 18.73
N SER A 85 20.48 -6.94 17.67
CA SER A 85 19.92 -7.78 16.60
C SER A 85 20.49 -7.25 15.29
N PHE A 86 21.05 -8.15 14.48
CA PHE A 86 21.67 -7.81 13.21
C PHE A 86 21.11 -8.71 12.12
N LEU A 87 20.75 -8.10 10.98
CA LEU A 87 20.20 -8.79 9.83
C LEU A 87 20.98 -8.32 8.60
N THR A 88 21.31 -9.25 7.72
CA THR A 88 21.89 -8.96 6.40
C THR A 88 20.89 -9.37 5.35
N TYR A 89 20.61 -8.46 4.42
CA TYR A 89 19.73 -8.70 3.29
C TYR A 89 20.57 -8.72 2.01
N ALA A 90 20.31 -9.69 1.15
CA ALA A 90 20.81 -9.74 -0.21
C ALA A 90 19.65 -9.52 -1.16
N ASP A 91 19.82 -8.65 -2.15
CA ASP A 91 18.82 -8.35 -3.17
C ASP A 91 18.89 -9.41 -4.29
N VAL A 92 18.60 -10.65 -3.92
CA VAL A 92 18.58 -11.83 -4.80
C VAL A 92 17.74 -12.94 -4.17
N GLY A 93 17.06 -13.75 -4.98
CA GLY A 93 16.31 -14.90 -4.49
C GLY A 93 15.95 -15.90 -5.59
N GLY A 94 14.94 -16.73 -5.32
CA GLY A 94 14.46 -17.74 -6.27
C GLY A 94 13.96 -17.18 -7.60
N VAL A 95 13.56 -15.90 -7.63
CA VAL A 95 13.13 -15.19 -8.85
C VAL A 95 14.28 -14.93 -9.82
N ASP A 96 15.51 -14.89 -9.33
CA ASP A 96 16.72 -14.61 -10.10
C ASP A 96 17.44 -15.88 -10.56
N GLU A 97 16.84 -17.05 -10.33
CA GLU A 97 17.43 -18.34 -10.67
C GLU A 97 17.37 -18.61 -12.18
N PRO A 98 18.44 -19.15 -12.79
CA PRO A 98 18.39 -19.59 -14.18
C PRO A 98 17.40 -20.73 -14.39
N ASP A 99 16.78 -20.76 -15.57
CA ASP A 99 15.90 -21.86 -15.97
C ASP A 99 16.60 -23.22 -15.82
N GLY A 100 15.89 -24.18 -15.25
CA GLY A 100 16.40 -25.53 -14.99
C GLY A 100 17.37 -25.62 -13.80
N LYS A 101 17.60 -24.54 -13.04
CA LYS A 101 18.41 -24.52 -11.81
C LYS A 101 17.65 -23.98 -10.61
N THR A 102 16.39 -24.42 -10.47
CA THR A 102 15.55 -23.98 -9.36
C THR A 102 16.05 -24.51 -8.02
N GLY A 103 15.92 -23.69 -6.97
CA GLY A 103 16.30 -24.02 -5.60
C GLY A 103 17.77 -23.73 -5.24
N VAL A 104 18.57 -23.16 -6.14
CA VAL A 104 19.96 -22.79 -5.88
C VAL A 104 20.08 -21.72 -4.79
N ALA A 105 19.18 -20.74 -4.73
CA ALA A 105 19.18 -19.71 -3.70
C ALA A 105 18.96 -20.31 -2.30
N HIS A 106 17.98 -21.20 -2.18
CA HIS A 106 17.71 -21.91 -0.93
C HIS A 106 18.85 -22.88 -0.57
N PHE A 107 19.42 -23.57 -1.56
CA PHE A 107 20.58 -24.42 -1.34
C PHE A 107 21.79 -23.61 -0.84
N LEU A 108 22.03 -22.42 -1.41
CA LEU A 108 23.08 -21.51 -0.95
C LEU A 108 22.84 -21.04 0.49
N GLU A 109 21.60 -20.71 0.86
CA GLU A 109 21.23 -20.35 2.24
C GLU A 109 21.66 -21.46 3.21
N HIS A 110 21.35 -22.72 2.92
CA HIS A 110 21.80 -23.84 3.75
C HIS A 110 23.32 -23.93 3.86
N LEU A 111 24.04 -23.73 2.76
CA LEU A 111 25.49 -23.81 2.73
C LEU A 111 26.19 -22.64 3.43
N ALA A 112 25.57 -21.46 3.45
CA ALA A 112 26.11 -20.27 4.13
C ALA A 112 26.38 -20.52 5.63
N PHE A 113 25.65 -21.47 6.23
CA PHE A 113 25.79 -21.86 7.64
C PHE A 113 26.58 -23.15 7.87
N LYS A 114 27.15 -23.77 6.83
CA LYS A 114 28.00 -24.96 6.97
C LYS A 114 29.47 -24.65 7.24
N GLY A 115 29.79 -23.37 7.39
CA GLY A 115 31.13 -22.90 7.68
C GLY A 115 31.73 -22.08 6.54
N SER A 116 32.83 -21.42 6.85
CA SER A 116 33.62 -20.57 5.98
C SER A 116 35.07 -21.04 6.03
N LYS A 117 35.93 -20.44 5.20
CA LYS A 117 37.38 -20.71 5.24
C LYS A 117 38.03 -20.46 6.60
N ARG A 118 37.40 -19.64 7.46
CA ARG A 118 37.94 -19.23 8.77
C ARG A 118 37.18 -19.79 9.96
N ILE A 119 35.88 -20.03 9.81
CA ILE A 119 34.98 -20.43 10.90
C ILE A 119 34.15 -21.60 10.41
N GLY A 120 34.31 -22.76 11.02
CA GLY A 120 33.58 -24.00 10.69
C GLY A 120 34.14 -25.15 11.53
N THR A 121 33.44 -26.29 11.54
CA THR A 121 33.90 -27.45 12.30
C THR A 121 35.12 -28.08 11.65
N THR A 122 36.17 -28.24 12.44
CA THR A 122 37.44 -28.85 12.03
C THR A 122 37.66 -30.18 12.73
N ASP A 123 37.31 -30.26 14.01
CA ASP A 123 37.31 -31.48 14.81
C ASP A 123 36.04 -31.55 15.65
N TYR A 124 35.07 -32.35 15.17
CA TYR A 124 33.80 -32.51 15.85
C TYR A 124 33.94 -33.08 17.27
N GLN A 125 34.89 -34.00 17.50
CA GLN A 125 35.02 -34.65 18.81
C GLN A 125 35.52 -33.66 19.86
N ALA A 126 36.49 -32.82 19.49
CA ALA A 126 36.98 -31.76 20.35
C ALA A 126 35.93 -30.65 20.54
N GLU A 127 35.20 -30.26 19.50
CA GLU A 127 34.26 -29.14 19.52
C GLU A 127 32.90 -29.47 20.17
N LYS A 128 32.51 -30.74 20.23
CA LYS A 128 31.22 -31.19 20.78
C LYS A 128 30.94 -30.62 22.17
N GLN A 129 31.94 -30.52 23.03
CA GLN A 129 31.76 -29.99 24.39
C GLN A 129 31.36 -28.51 24.39
N LEU A 130 31.87 -27.72 23.45
CA LEU A 130 31.60 -26.29 23.33
C LEU A 130 30.22 -25.99 22.73
N LEU A 131 29.75 -26.86 21.83
CA LEU A 131 28.44 -26.71 21.18
C LEU A 131 27.27 -26.89 22.16
N PHE A 132 27.44 -27.69 23.21
CA PHE A 132 26.41 -27.93 24.23
C PHE A 132 26.49 -27.00 25.44
N LEU A 133 27.49 -26.11 25.52
CA LEU A 133 27.83 -25.40 26.76
C LEU A 133 27.13 -24.04 26.98
N ARG A 134 26.00 -23.74 26.32
CA ARG A 134 25.40 -22.40 26.46
C ARG A 134 23.87 -22.33 26.34
N VAL A 135 23.16 -22.97 27.26
CA VAL A 135 21.95 -22.43 27.91
C VAL A 135 21.83 -23.12 29.28
N LYS A 136 22.39 -22.51 30.32
CA LYS A 136 21.94 -22.74 31.71
C LYS A 136 21.35 -21.44 32.20
#